data_AF-A0A1U8JAX2-F1
#
_entry.id   AF-A0A1U8JAX2-F1
#
_cell.length_a   1.000
_cell.length_b   1.000
_cell.length_c   1.000
_cell.angle_alpha   90.00
_cell.angle_beta   90.00
_cell.angle_gamma   90.00
#
_symmetry.space_group_name_H-M   'P 1'
#
loop_
_entity.id
_entity.type
_entity.pdbx_description
1 polymer ?
#
loop_
_entity_poly.entity_id
_entity_poly.type
_entity_poly.pdbx_seq_one_letter_code
_entity_poly.pdbx_strand_id
1 'polypeptide(L)'
;MNGSRLKDPDYSPDGPIYWNAKVFHRSYLEMEKQFKIFVYKEGEVPLFHDGPCRMIYTIEGQFINKMKINTKFRTHNPHHAHAFFLPYSVTRMRHFLHDLRSFGRIVADYVNIITAKHPHWNRSLGADHFILACHDWLCFRGLIVASMFRS
;
A
#
# COMPACT_ATOMS: atom_id res chain seq x y z
N MET A 1 17.00 18.06 24.18
CA MET A 1 15.77 17.85 24.98
C MET A 1 15.14 16.54 24.54
N ASN A 2 14.92 15.64 25.51
CA ASN A 2 14.69 14.20 25.33
C ASN A 2 13.43 13.87 24.52
N GLY A 3 13.59 13.03 23.49
CA GLY A 3 12.50 12.40 22.78
C GLY A 3 12.03 11.13 23.48
N SER A 4 10.81 11.15 24.02
CA SER A 4 10.08 9.94 24.45
C SER A 4 8.63 10.25 24.89
N ARG A 5 7.87 11.02 24.09
CA ARG A 5 6.44 11.27 24.39
C ARG A 5 5.45 10.34 23.65
N LEU A 6 5.95 9.24 23.05
CA LEU A 6 5.15 8.34 22.19
C LEU A 6 4.77 7.00 22.87
N LYS A 7 4.94 6.88 24.18
CA LYS A 7 4.59 5.68 24.95
C LYS A 7 3.83 6.00 26.24
N ASP A 8 3.00 7.02 26.21
CA ASP A 8 2.07 7.27 27.31
C ASP A 8 0.69 6.69 26.94
N PRO A 9 0.24 5.60 27.57
CA PRO A 9 -1.10 5.05 27.33
C PRO A 9 -2.23 6.01 27.70
N ASP A 10 -1.94 7.12 28.39
CA ASP A 10 -2.87 8.19 28.74
C ASP A 10 -2.80 9.40 27.79
N TYR A 11 -2.01 9.32 26.72
CA TYR A 11 -1.91 10.40 25.73
C TYR A 11 -3.23 10.57 24.96
N SER A 12 -3.90 11.70 25.17
CA SER A 12 -5.05 12.11 24.36
C SER A 12 -4.66 13.23 23.41
N PRO A 13 -4.77 13.05 22.08
CA PRO A 13 -4.50 14.12 21.14
C PRO A 13 -5.60 15.18 21.23
N ASP A 14 -5.30 16.34 21.82
CA ASP A 14 -6.24 17.47 21.91
C ASP A 14 -6.40 18.18 20.56
N GLY A 15 -7.64 18.48 20.18
CA GLY A 15 -7.95 19.30 19.00
C GLY A 15 -9.35 19.07 18.42
N PRO A 16 -9.91 20.06 17.69
CA PRO A 16 -11.27 19.98 17.14
C PRO A 16 -11.43 18.99 15.97
N ILE A 17 -10.32 18.38 15.52
CA ILE A 17 -10.29 17.41 14.41
C ILE A 17 -10.99 16.09 14.81
N TYR A 18 -10.97 15.74 16.09
CA TYR A 18 -11.52 14.48 16.58
C TYR A 18 -12.85 14.69 17.29
N TRP A 19 -13.88 13.94 16.89
CA TRP A 19 -15.14 13.87 17.63
C TRP A 19 -14.95 13.34 19.05
N ASN A 20 -14.07 12.34 19.22
CA ASN A 20 -13.61 11.85 20.52
C ASN A 20 -12.16 11.35 20.42
N ALA A 21 -11.22 12.15 20.90
CA ALA A 21 -9.78 11.88 20.81
C ALA A 21 -9.35 10.61 21.58
N LYS A 22 -9.94 10.34 22.74
CA LYS A 22 -9.61 9.17 23.57
C LYS A 22 -10.03 7.87 22.90
N VAL A 23 -11.24 7.83 22.35
CA VAL A 23 -11.76 6.67 21.62
C VAL A 23 -10.91 6.42 20.37
N PHE A 24 -10.61 7.47 19.60
CA PHE A 24 -9.75 7.36 18.43
C PHE A 24 -8.36 6.82 18.78
N HIS A 25 -7.71 7.38 19.80
CA HIS A 25 -6.37 6.95 20.22
C HIS A 25 -6.35 5.49 20.63
N ARG A 26 -7.32 5.05 21.44
CA ARG A 26 -7.46 3.65 21.84
C ARG A 26 -7.64 2.73 20.64
N SER A 27 -8.55 3.07 19.72
CA SER A 27 -8.78 2.29 18.49
C SER A 27 -7.55 2.25 17.59
N TYR A 28 -6.81 3.36 17.50
CA TYR A 28 -5.56 3.44 16.74
C TYR A 28 -4.47 2.52 17.31
N LEU A 29 -4.29 2.49 18.62
CA LEU A 29 -3.33 1.61 19.27
C LEU A 29 -3.67 0.12 19.06
N GLU A 30 -4.95 -0.25 19.10
CA GLU A 30 -5.38 -1.63 18.81
C GLU A 30 -5.21 -1.98 17.33
N MET A 31 -5.56 -1.07 16.43
CA MET A 31 -5.29 -1.21 15.00
C MET A 31 -3.79 -1.43 14.76
N GLU A 32 -2.90 -0.67 15.39
CA GLU A 32 -1.46 -0.86 15.21
C GLU A 32 -0.94 -2.25 15.62
N LYS A 33 -1.60 -2.93 16.56
CA LYS A 33 -1.22 -4.28 17.02
C LYS A 33 -1.72 -5.35 16.07
N GLN A 34 -2.96 -5.20 15.60
CA GLN A 34 -3.67 -6.24 14.86
C GLN A 34 -3.53 -6.09 13.35
N PHE A 35 -3.37 -4.88 12.83
CA PHE A 35 -3.39 -4.62 11.40
C PHE A 35 -2.21 -5.30 10.69
N LYS A 36 -2.55 -6.07 9.66
CA LYS A 36 -1.59 -6.82 8.84
C LYS A 36 -1.86 -6.60 7.37
N ILE A 37 -0.78 -6.40 6.64
CA ILE A 37 -0.72 -6.19 5.21
C ILE A 37 0.01 -7.38 4.59
N PHE A 38 -0.63 -8.04 3.64
CA PHE A 38 0.03 -9.02 2.80
C PHE A 38 0.67 -8.31 1.61
N VAL A 39 1.92 -8.63 1.30
CA VAL A 39 2.63 -8.04 0.16
C VAL A 39 2.86 -9.13 -0.87
N TYR A 40 2.33 -8.95 -2.08
CA TYR A 40 2.59 -9.86 -3.20
C TYR A 40 4.08 -9.90 -3.52
N LYS A 41 4.62 -11.08 -3.80
CA LYS A 41 6.07 -11.26 -4.04
C LYS A 41 6.41 -11.15 -5.52
N GLU A 42 5.42 -11.29 -6.37
CA GLU A 42 5.53 -11.25 -7.82
C GLU A 42 5.94 -9.86 -8.30
N GLY A 43 6.55 -9.82 -9.49
CA GLY A 43 7.04 -8.61 -10.13
C GLY A 43 8.54 -8.40 -9.95
N GLU A 44 9.17 -7.82 -10.96
CA GLU A 44 10.62 -7.62 -11.02
C GLU A 44 11.02 -6.14 -10.85
N VAL A 45 12.19 -5.92 -10.25
CA VAL A 45 12.82 -4.60 -10.21
C VAL A 45 13.23 -4.19 -11.64
N PRO A 46 13.16 -2.89 -12.00
CA PRO A 46 12.88 -1.75 -11.14
C PRO A 46 11.39 -1.38 -11.04
N LEU A 47 10.48 -2.08 -11.72
CA LEU A 47 9.06 -1.71 -11.78
C LEU A 47 8.29 -2.13 -10.52
N PHE A 48 8.70 -3.23 -9.89
CA PHE A 48 8.08 -3.77 -8.69
C PHE A 48 9.07 -3.82 -7.54
N HIS A 49 8.54 -3.75 -6.32
CA HIS A 49 9.26 -3.79 -5.05
C HIS A 49 10.28 -2.66 -4.85
N ASP A 50 10.46 -1.75 -5.79
CA ASP A 50 11.42 -0.66 -5.67
C ASP A 50 10.77 0.68 -5.99
N GLY A 51 11.13 1.72 -5.25
CA GLY A 51 10.55 3.04 -5.42
C GLY A 51 11.57 4.13 -5.05
N PRO A 52 11.55 5.27 -5.74
CA PRO A 52 12.49 6.35 -5.45
C PRO A 52 12.20 6.96 -4.08
N CYS A 53 13.20 6.98 -3.21
CA CYS A 53 13.14 7.63 -1.90
C CYS A 53 13.61 9.10 -1.95
N ARG A 54 13.43 9.81 -3.08
CA ARG A 54 13.90 11.20 -3.26
C ARG A 54 12.79 12.13 -3.76
N MET A 55 12.84 13.38 -3.30
CA MET A 55 11.93 14.47 -3.67
C MET A 55 10.45 14.17 -3.35
N ILE A 56 9.55 14.67 -4.19
CA ILE A 56 8.10 14.65 -3.98
C ILE A 56 7.51 13.22 -4.00
N TYR A 57 8.21 12.21 -4.53
CA TYR A 57 7.77 10.80 -4.57
C TYR A 57 8.25 9.94 -3.38
N THR A 58 8.87 10.59 -2.39
CA THR A 58 9.48 9.93 -1.21
C THR A 58 8.55 8.99 -0.45
N ILE A 59 7.26 9.32 -0.35
CA ILE A 59 6.31 8.53 0.45
C ILE A 59 6.11 7.13 -0.13
N GLU A 60 6.05 7.00 -1.46
CA GLU A 60 5.91 5.71 -2.15
C GLU A 60 7.10 4.80 -1.87
N GLY A 61 8.32 5.30 -2.13
CA GLY A 61 9.55 4.56 -1.87
C GLY A 61 9.73 4.21 -0.39
N GLN A 62 9.42 5.15 0.52
CA GLN A 62 9.49 4.90 1.96
C GLN A 62 8.51 3.82 2.41
N PHE A 63 7.28 3.79 1.88
CA PHE A 63 6.31 2.77 2.23
C PHE A 63 6.75 1.39 1.76
N ILE A 64 7.16 1.26 0.49
CA ILE A 64 7.67 0.01 -0.08
C ILE A 64 8.86 -0.50 0.75
N ASN A 65 9.80 0.40 1.07
CA ASN A 65 10.95 0.05 1.90
C ASN A 65 10.56 -0.36 3.32
N LYS A 66 9.60 0.34 3.94
CA LYS A 66 9.06 -0.05 5.24
C LYS A 66 8.37 -1.40 5.20
N MET A 67 7.61 -1.72 4.15
CA MET A 67 6.99 -3.05 3.99
C MET A 67 8.03 -4.16 3.76
N LYS A 68 9.19 -3.82 3.19
CA LYS A 68 10.31 -4.77 3.08
C LYS A 68 10.96 -5.09 4.43
N ILE A 69 11.25 -4.06 5.23
CA ILE A 69 12.07 -4.18 6.45
C ILE A 69 11.21 -4.45 7.70
N ASN A 70 10.00 -3.90 7.77
CA ASN A 70 9.17 -3.92 8.97
C ASN A 70 8.28 -5.17 9.03
N THR A 71 8.43 -5.96 10.08
CA THR A 71 7.63 -7.16 10.35
C THR A 71 6.37 -6.88 11.18
N LYS A 72 6.24 -5.70 11.80
CA LYS A 72 5.06 -5.34 12.63
C LYS A 72 3.77 -5.37 11.82
N PHE A 73 3.79 -4.78 10.63
CA PHE A 73 2.59 -4.66 9.79
C PHE A 73 2.54 -5.69 8.66
N ARG A 74 3.64 -6.37 8.34
CA ARG A 74 3.66 -7.34 7.24
C ARG A 74 3.26 -8.74 7.70
N THR A 75 2.44 -9.42 6.91
CA THR A 75 2.13 -10.85 7.06
C THR A 75 2.50 -11.62 5.80
N HIS A 76 2.91 -12.87 5.98
CA HIS A 76 3.08 -13.85 4.90
C HIS A 76 1.89 -14.81 4.79
N ASN A 77 1.00 -14.80 5.78
CA ASN A 77 -0.23 -15.58 5.75
C ASN A 77 -1.38 -14.69 5.25
N PRO A 78 -1.98 -14.98 4.07
CA PRO A 78 -3.09 -14.20 3.53
C PRO A 78 -4.35 -14.27 4.39
N HIS A 79 -4.54 -15.32 5.20
CA HIS A 79 -5.70 -15.45 6.09
C HIS A 79 -5.67 -14.45 7.26
N HIS A 80 -4.48 -13.98 7.64
CA HIS A 80 -4.32 -12.99 8.72
C HIS A 80 -4.24 -11.57 8.17
N ALA A 81 -4.29 -11.40 6.85
CA ALA A 81 -4.18 -10.11 6.20
C ALA A 81 -5.51 -9.37 6.25
N HIS A 82 -5.42 -8.07 6.51
CA HIS A 82 -6.54 -7.12 6.47
C HIS A 82 -6.56 -6.34 5.15
N ALA A 83 -5.38 -6.17 4.54
CA ALA A 83 -5.22 -5.50 3.26
C ALA A 83 -4.12 -6.17 2.45
N PHE A 84 -4.23 -6.10 1.12
CA PHE A 84 -3.31 -6.70 0.18
C PHE A 84 -2.61 -5.61 -0.62
N PHE A 85 -1.31 -5.50 -0.47
CA PHE A 85 -0.50 -4.49 -1.14
C PHE A 85 0.10 -5.05 -2.43
N LEU A 86 -0.15 -4.35 -3.54
CA LEU A 86 0.52 -4.59 -4.81
C LEU A 86 1.75 -3.67 -4.89
N PRO A 87 2.98 -4.22 -4.82
CA PRO A 87 4.20 -3.43 -4.65
C PRO A 87 4.74 -2.88 -5.97
N TYR A 88 3.90 -2.46 -6.90
CA TYR A 88 4.40 -1.86 -8.14
C TYR A 88 4.61 -0.36 -7.97
N SER A 89 5.75 0.14 -8.46
CA SER A 89 6.07 1.55 -8.35
C SER A 89 5.63 2.31 -9.58
N VAL A 90 4.70 3.20 -9.33
CA VAL A 90 4.14 4.10 -10.30
C VAL A 90 5.20 5.10 -10.76
N THR A 91 6.00 5.65 -9.84
CA THR A 91 7.11 6.53 -10.21
C THR A 91 8.14 5.83 -11.12
N ARG A 92 8.46 4.56 -10.86
CA ARG A 92 9.35 3.76 -11.73
C ARG A 92 8.72 3.52 -13.10
N MET A 93 7.44 3.18 -13.15
CA MET A 93 6.72 3.01 -14.40
C MET A 93 6.71 4.29 -15.23
N ARG A 94 6.52 5.48 -14.64
CA ARG A 94 6.65 6.76 -15.37
C ARG A 94 8.06 6.99 -15.93
N HIS A 95 9.09 6.55 -15.21
CA HIS A 95 10.48 6.75 -15.64
C HIS A 95 10.87 5.80 -16.78
N PHE A 96 10.39 4.55 -16.75
CA PHE A 96 10.77 3.51 -17.71
C PHE A 96 9.76 3.29 -18.84
N LEU A 97 8.51 3.73 -18.68
CA LEU A 97 7.46 3.58 -19.69
C LEU A 97 7.08 4.94 -20.27
N HIS A 98 7.00 4.99 -21.59
CA HIS A 98 6.76 6.22 -22.34
C HIS A 98 5.27 6.43 -22.67
N ASP A 99 4.41 5.40 -22.56
CA ASP A 99 2.98 5.52 -22.85
C ASP A 99 2.07 4.80 -21.83
N LEU A 100 0.84 5.31 -21.69
CA LEU A 100 -0.15 4.85 -20.71
C LEU A 100 -0.76 3.49 -21.06
N ARG A 101 -0.74 3.11 -22.34
CA ARG A 101 -1.23 1.79 -22.76
C ARG A 101 -0.30 0.69 -22.28
N SER A 102 1.01 0.90 -22.35
CA SER A 102 1.98 -0.04 -21.77
C SER A 102 1.80 -0.17 -20.26
N PHE A 103 1.49 0.94 -19.58
CA PHE A 103 1.15 0.91 -18.16
C PHE A 103 -0.05 -0.01 -17.86
N GLY A 104 -1.18 0.22 -18.54
CA GLY A 104 -2.39 -0.58 -18.34
C GLY A 104 -2.19 -2.06 -18.64
N ARG A 105 -1.40 -2.39 -19.66
CA ARG A 105 -1.04 -3.78 -20.00
C ARG A 105 -0.20 -4.44 -18.91
N ILE A 106 0.85 -3.76 -18.43
CA ILE A 106 1.70 -4.30 -17.36
C ILE A 106 0.90 -4.55 -16.08
N VAL A 107 -0.01 -3.64 -15.73
CA VAL A 107 -0.89 -3.84 -14.55
C VAL A 107 -1.86 -4.99 -14.78
N ALA A 108 -2.49 -5.09 -15.95
CA ALA A 108 -3.38 -6.20 -16.27
C ALA A 108 -2.65 -7.55 -16.26
N ASP A 109 -1.47 -7.64 -16.88
CA ASP A 109 -0.64 -8.84 -16.88
C ASP A 109 -0.22 -9.23 -15.46
N TYR A 110 0.14 -8.25 -14.64
CA TYR A 110 0.46 -8.47 -13.24
C TYR A 110 -0.74 -9.03 -12.46
N VAL A 111 -1.91 -8.41 -12.60
CA VAL A 111 -3.15 -8.87 -11.96
C VAL A 111 -3.48 -10.30 -12.40
N ASN A 112 -3.36 -10.62 -13.69
CA ASN A 112 -3.57 -11.98 -14.20
C ASN A 112 -2.63 -13.01 -13.57
N ILE A 113 -1.35 -12.65 -13.36
CA ILE A 113 -0.38 -13.53 -12.66
C ILE A 113 -0.81 -13.72 -11.20
N ILE A 114 -1.24 -12.65 -10.53
CA ILE A 114 -1.68 -12.73 -9.14
C ILE A 114 -2.95 -13.58 -9.02
N THR A 115 -3.97 -13.32 -9.82
CA THR A 115 -5.25 -14.05 -9.76
C THR A 115 -5.07 -15.54 -10.05
N ALA A 116 -4.18 -15.89 -10.98
CA ALA A 116 -3.86 -17.29 -11.29
C ALA A 116 -3.12 -18.00 -10.15
N LYS A 117 -2.26 -17.29 -9.41
CA LYS A 117 -1.41 -17.90 -8.38
C LYS A 117 -2.00 -17.85 -6.97
N HIS A 118 -2.86 -16.88 -6.70
CA HIS A 118 -3.36 -16.55 -5.36
C HIS A 118 -4.89 -16.59 -5.33
N PRO A 119 -5.49 -17.74 -4.93
CA PRO A 119 -6.95 -17.90 -4.89
C PRO A 119 -7.69 -16.89 -4.01
N HIS A 120 -7.00 -16.30 -3.03
CA HIS A 120 -7.57 -15.30 -2.13
C HIS A 120 -7.84 -13.94 -2.79
N TRP A 121 -7.35 -13.69 -4.01
CA TRP A 121 -7.70 -12.49 -4.77
C TRP A 121 -9.22 -12.33 -4.95
N ASN A 122 -9.92 -13.44 -5.24
CA ASN A 122 -11.37 -13.43 -5.46
C ASN A 122 -12.21 -13.31 -4.18
N ARG A 123 -11.61 -13.27 -2.99
CA ARG A 123 -12.34 -13.14 -1.72
C ARG A 123 -13.12 -11.82 -1.65
N SER A 124 -12.54 -10.75 -2.16
CA SER A 124 -13.06 -9.39 -2.10
C SER A 124 -13.32 -8.81 -3.50
N LEU A 125 -13.09 -9.60 -4.55
CA LEU A 125 -13.01 -9.14 -5.94
C LEU A 125 -12.03 -7.95 -6.11
N GLY A 126 -10.94 -7.93 -5.33
CA GLY A 126 -9.95 -6.86 -5.36
C GLY A 126 -10.23 -5.66 -4.44
N ALA A 127 -11.32 -5.66 -3.66
CA ALA A 127 -11.71 -4.51 -2.84
C ALA A 127 -10.80 -4.28 -1.61
N ASP A 128 -10.12 -5.32 -1.12
CA ASP A 128 -9.13 -5.23 -0.06
C ASP A 128 -7.68 -5.10 -0.59
N HIS A 129 -7.54 -4.92 -1.90
CA HIS A 129 -6.27 -4.70 -2.60
C HIS A 129 -6.02 -3.22 -2.81
N PHE A 130 -4.80 -2.78 -2.51
CA PHE A 130 -4.42 -1.39 -2.66
C PHE A 130 -3.03 -1.21 -3.27
N ILE A 131 -2.85 -0.04 -3.87
CA ILE A 131 -1.60 0.46 -4.42
C ILE A 131 -1.29 1.79 -3.74
N LEU A 132 -0.02 2.18 -3.74
CA LEU A 132 0.38 3.48 -3.26
C LEU A 132 0.97 4.28 -4.41
N ALA A 133 0.31 5.38 -4.75
CA ALA A 133 0.78 6.34 -5.73
C ALA A 133 1.05 7.67 -5.04
N CYS A 134 2.23 8.25 -5.27
CA CYS A 134 2.48 9.63 -4.86
C CYS A 134 2.09 10.58 -6.00
N HIS A 135 1.45 11.71 -5.66
CA HIS A 135 0.93 12.81 -6.52
C HIS A 135 1.49 12.89 -7.97
N ASP A 136 0.59 13.15 -8.92
CA ASP A 136 0.73 13.16 -10.41
C ASP A 136 -0.14 12.11 -11.14
N TRP A 137 -0.94 11.33 -10.41
CA TRP A 137 -1.64 10.15 -10.93
C TRP A 137 -3.17 10.28 -11.03
N LEU A 138 -3.75 11.36 -10.48
CA LEU A 138 -5.20 11.56 -10.48
C LEU A 138 -5.80 11.66 -11.90
N CYS A 139 -5.00 12.01 -12.90
CA CYS A 139 -5.41 12.01 -14.32
C CYS A 139 -5.50 10.58 -14.93
N PHE A 140 -4.88 9.57 -14.31
CA PHE A 140 -4.78 8.20 -14.84
C PHE A 140 -5.68 7.18 -14.12
N ARG A 141 -6.50 7.64 -13.17
CA ARG A 141 -7.32 6.83 -12.26
C ARG A 141 -8.24 5.82 -12.99
N GLY A 142 -8.73 6.18 -14.18
CA GLY A 142 -9.70 5.36 -14.93
C GLY A 142 -9.15 4.03 -15.46
N LEU A 143 -7.97 4.02 -16.09
CA LEU A 143 -7.43 2.79 -16.70
C LEU A 143 -6.89 1.80 -15.67
N ILE A 144 -6.22 2.31 -14.63
CA ILE A 144 -5.51 1.49 -13.64
C ILE A 144 -6.51 0.78 -12.74
N VAL A 145 -7.49 1.52 -12.21
CA VAL A 145 -8.57 0.96 -11.40
C VAL A 145 -9.37 -0.04 -12.24
N ALA A 146 -9.72 0.29 -13.48
CA ALA A 146 -10.42 -0.65 -14.36
C ALA A 146 -9.63 -1.96 -14.60
N SER A 147 -8.30 -1.89 -14.73
CA SER A 147 -7.45 -3.10 -14.87
C SER A 147 -7.33 -3.92 -13.60
N MET A 148 -7.58 -3.36 -12.41
CA MET A 148 -7.57 -4.10 -11.15
C MET A 148 -8.88 -4.85 -10.89
N PHE A 149 -10.01 -4.35 -11.41
CA PHE A 149 -11.35 -4.90 -11.14
C PHE A 149 -12.01 -5.63 -12.33
N ARG A 150 -11.37 -5.65 -13.51
CA ARG A 150 -11.79 -6.50 -14.64
C ARG A 150 -11.14 -7.88 -14.50
N SER A 151 -11.80 -8.80 -13.81
CA SER A 151 -11.50 -10.23 -13.84
C SER A 151 -12.80 -11.02 -13.81
#